data_AF-A0A0C3LC73-F1
#
_entry.id   AF-A0A0C3LC73-F1
#
_cell.length_a   1.000
_cell.length_b   1.000
_cell.length_c   1.000
_cell.angle_alpha   90.00
_cell.angle_beta   90.00
_cell.angle_gamma   90.00
#
_symmetry.space_group_name_H-M   'P 1'
#
loop_
_entity.id
_entity.type
_entity.pdbx_description
1 polymer ?
#
loop_
_entity_poly.entity_id
_entity_poly.type
_entity_poly.pdbx_seq_one_letter_code
_entity_poly.pdbx_strand_id
1 'polypeptide(L)' 'MVTIAEKVAQGAPRDPLAPVVPCGYTDTMDTIRLAETFTNIAKSLKKPRAVLLRA' A
#
# COMPACT_ATOMS: atom_id res chain seq x y z
N MET A 1 -10.36 -0.36 -4.83
CA MET A 1 -9.43 -0.38 -5.98
C MET A 1 -9.10 -1.80 -6.46
N VAL A 2 -9.14 -2.82 -5.60
CA VAL A 2 -8.93 -4.25 -5.95
C VAL A 2 -9.86 -4.74 -7.10
N THR A 3 -11.12 -4.32 -7.08
CA THR A 3 -12.16 -4.78 -8.01
C THR A 3 -11.93 -4.46 -9.49
N ILE A 4 -11.20 -3.39 -9.82
CA ILE A 4 -10.92 -3.03 -11.23
C ILE A 4 -9.75 -3.87 -11.75
N ALA A 5 -8.68 -4.00 -10.95
CA ALA A 5 -7.52 -4.80 -11.33
C ALA A 5 -7.91 -6.27 -11.55
N GLU A 6 -8.75 -6.83 -10.67
CA GLU A 6 -9.29 -8.18 -10.83
C GLU A 6 -10.13 -8.32 -12.10
N LYS A 7 -11.03 -7.37 -12.39
CA LYS A 7 -11.85 -7.40 -13.61
C LYS A 7 -11.00 -7.35 -14.89
N VAL A 8 -9.97 -6.52 -14.91
CA VAL A 8 -9.05 -6.42 -16.06
C VAL A 8 -8.25 -7.70 -16.22
N ALA A 9 -7.73 -8.27 -15.12
CA ALA A 9 -7.00 -9.54 -15.14
C ALA A 9 -7.89 -10.72 -15.61
N GLN A 10 -9.18 -10.71 -15.26
CA GLN A 10 -10.14 -11.72 -15.72
C GLN A 10 -10.45 -11.62 -17.21
N GLY A 11 -10.40 -10.41 -17.79
CA GLY A 11 -10.66 -10.17 -19.22
C GLY A 11 -9.43 -10.27 -20.13
N ALA A 12 -8.23 -10.39 -19.58
CA ALA A 12 -7.00 -10.48 -20.36
C ALA A 12 -6.83 -11.87 -21.00
N PRO A 13 -6.30 -11.95 -22.24
CA PRO A 13 -5.93 -13.23 -22.86
C PRO A 13 -4.92 -13.98 -21.98
N ARG A 14 -5.22 -15.23 -21.65
CA ARG A 14 -4.33 -16.07 -20.83
C ARG A 14 -3.35 -16.81 -21.71
N ASP A 15 -2.06 -16.69 -21.39
CA ASP A 15 -1.01 -17.52 -21.98
C ASP A 15 -1.11 -18.94 -21.40
N PRO A 16 -1.29 -19.99 -22.21
CA PRO A 16 -1.36 -21.38 -21.73
C PRO A 16 -0.08 -21.87 -21.06
N LEU A 17 1.06 -21.25 -21.36
CA LEU A 17 2.38 -21.65 -20.85
C LEU A 17 2.81 -20.85 -19.61
N ALA A 18 2.11 -19.77 -19.27
CA ALA A 18 2.41 -18.96 -18.11
C ALA A 18 1.42 -19.24 -16.97
N PRO A 19 1.89 -19.54 -15.75
CA PRO A 19 1.01 -19.66 -14.60
C PRO A 19 0.36 -18.31 -14.26
N VAL A 20 -0.92 -18.35 -13.89
CA VAL A 20 -1.62 -17.16 -13.39
C VAL A 20 -1.08 -16.82 -12.01
N VAL A 21 -0.30 -15.74 -11.91
CA VAL A 21 0.21 -15.22 -10.64
C VAL A 21 -0.73 -14.12 -10.15
N PRO A 22 -1.29 -14.22 -8.92
CA PRO A 22 -2.13 -13.16 -8.37
C PRO A 22 -1.32 -11.86 -8.20
N CYS A 23 -1.94 -10.72 -8.48
CA CYS A 23 -1.28 -9.43 -8.36
C CYS A 23 -1.11 -9.04 -6.87
N GLY A 24 0.11 -9.07 -6.35
CA GLY A 24 0.43 -8.59 -4.99
C GLY A 24 0.56 -7.06 -4.86
N TYR A 25 0.21 -6.31 -5.90
CA TYR A 25 0.42 -4.85 -5.93
C TYR A 25 -0.33 -4.12 -4.82
N THR A 26 -1.57 -4.50 -4.54
CA THR A 26 -2.38 -3.84 -3.50
C THR A 26 -1.82 -4.11 -2.10
N ASP A 27 -1.45 -5.36 -1.82
CA ASP A 27 -0.90 -5.76 -0.51
C ASP A 27 0.44 -5.06 -0.23
N THR A 28 1.29 -4.95 -1.26
CA THR A 28 2.55 -4.22 -1.15
C THR A 28 2.34 -2.72 -0.95
N MET A 29 1.39 -2.11 -1.67
CA MET A 29 1.04 -0.69 -1.47
C MET A 29 0.49 -0.42 -0.07
N ASP A 30 -0.37 -1.29 0.46
CA ASP A 30 -0.92 -1.13 1.81
C ASP A 30 0.17 -1.27 2.87
N THR A 31 1.12 -2.19 2.67
CA THR A 31 2.29 -2.34 3.54
C THR A 31 3.17 -1.08 3.53
N ILE A 32 3.42 -0.50 2.36
CA ILE A 32 4.20 0.74 2.22
C ILE A 32 3.51 1.89 2.95
N ARG A 33 2.21 2.07 2.73
CA ARG A 33 1.43 3.13 3.41
C ARG A 33 1.42 2.98 4.92
N LEU A 34 1.35 1.74 5.40
CA LEU A 34 1.44 1.46 6.84
C LEU A 34 2.82 1.82 7.38
N ALA A 35 3.91 1.45 6.69
CA ALA A 35 5.26 1.81 7.08
C ALA A 35 5.50 3.33 7.06
N GLU A 36 4.98 4.05 6.06
CA GLU A 36 5.01 5.51 6.01
C GLU A 36 4.28 6.14 7.20
N THR A 37 3.13 5.59 7.58
CA THR A 37 2.36 6.06 8.74
C THR A 37 3.16 5.95 10.03
N PHE A 38 3.75 4.78 10.30
CA PHE A 38 4.59 4.61 11.49
C PHE A 38 5.84 5.48 11.46
N THR A 39 6.45 5.66 10.28
CA THR A 39 7.60 6.57 10.11
C THR A 39 7.23 8.01 10.43
N ASN A 40 6.05 8.46 9.98
CA ASN A 40 5.53 9.80 10.27
C ASN A 40 5.23 10.00 11.76
N ILE A 41 4.65 9.00 12.42
CA ILE A 41 4.44 9.01 13.87
C ILE A 41 5.79 9.13 14.59
N ALA A 42 6.76 8.28 14.25
CA ALA A 42 8.09 8.32 14.86
C ALA A 42 8.78 9.68 14.64
N LYS A 43 8.62 10.29 13.46
CA LYS A 43 9.14 11.62 13.14
C LYS A 43 8.45 12.72 13.95
N SER A 44 7.14 12.62 14.17
CA SER A 44 6.38 13.54 15.03
C SER A 44 6.87 13.48 16.48
N LEU A 45 7.06 12.27 17.00
CA LEU A 45 7.55 12.03 18.37
C LEU A 45 8.97 12.54 18.63
N LYS A 46 9.80 12.74 17.59
CA LYS A 46 11.11 13.38 17.74
C LYS A 46 11.03 14.87 18.13
N LYS A 47 9.88 15.53 17.98
CA LYS A 47 9.68 16.94 18.35
C LYS A 47 8.52 17.11 19.34
N PRO A 48 8.58 16.48 20.53
CA PRO A 48 7.44 16.44 21.45
C PRO A 48 7.03 17.84 21.96
N ARG A 49 8.00 18.75 22.12
CA ARG A 49 7.76 20.13 22.57
C ARG A 49 7.02 21.01 21.55
N ALA A 50 7.19 20.77 20.24
CA ALA A 50 6.54 21.57 19.21
C ALA A 50 5.03 21.29 19.09
N VAL A 51 4.60 20.10 19.50
CA VAL A 51 3.19 19.70 19.56
C VAL A 51 2.50 20.30 20.80
N LEU A 52 3.19 20.30 21.95
CA LEU A 52 2.66 20.86 23.20
C LEU A 52 2.54 22.40 23.19
N LEU A 53 3.39 23.11 22.45
CA LEU A 53 3.35 24.59 22.34
C LEU A 53 2.32 25.12 21.33
N ARG A 54 1.61 24.23 20.63
CA ARG A 54 0.60 24.58 19.60
C ARG A 54 -0.84 24.29 20.05
N ALA A 55 -1.02 23.84 21.28
CA ALA A 55 -2.30 23.57 21.94
C ALA A 55 -2.65 24.69 22.92
#